data_AF-A0A9W6T8M0-F1
#
_entry.id   AF-A0A9W6T8M0-F1
#
_cell.length_a   1.000
_cell.length_b   1.000
_cell.length_c   1.000
_cell.angle_alpha   90.00
_cell.angle_beta   90.00
_cell.angle_gamma   90.00
#
_symmetry.space_group_name_H-M   'P 1'
#
loop_
_entity.id
_entity.type
_entity.pdbx_description
1 polymer ?
#
loop_
_entity_poly.entity_id
_entity_poly.type
_entity_poly.pdbx_seq_one_letter_code
_entity_poly.pdbx_strand_id
1 'polypeptide(L)'
;MTYINLIKPTNELPNYMNYLRLTISFIGFINSISWISLIAEELINVLKFISIFIDVSDTILGLTLFAIGNSIGDMISNITIAKMGFPLMSLAACIGGPLLNLLLGIGVDGLVVLLNSSNGINELKFDLNLTLYISIFCFLINLCFILIYVPLNSWRIDKNVGLTLIGIWSFGTTIWILIELFN
;
A
#
# COMPACT_ATOMS: atom_id res chain seq x y z
N MET A 1 26.51 16.43 -21.94
CA MET A 1 26.10 17.48 -20.99
C MET A 1 25.06 18.37 -21.68
N THR A 2 23.88 17.82 -22.02
CA THR A 2 23.02 18.44 -23.06
C THR A 2 21.53 18.06 -22.98
N TYR A 3 20.99 17.78 -21.78
CA TYR A 3 19.53 17.57 -21.60
C TYR A 3 18.90 18.35 -20.44
N ILE A 4 19.70 19.10 -19.65
CA ILE A 4 19.22 19.85 -18.48
C ILE A 4 18.66 21.24 -18.85
N ASN A 5 18.87 21.70 -20.10
CA ASN A 5 18.48 23.05 -20.53
C ASN A 5 17.06 23.19 -21.13
N LEU A 6 16.22 22.14 -21.09
CA LEU A 6 14.82 22.22 -21.59
C LEU A 6 13.81 22.63 -20.51
N ILE A 7 14.23 22.72 -19.24
CA ILE A 7 13.42 23.33 -18.17
C ILE A 7 13.75 24.83 -18.17
N LYS A 8 13.13 25.58 -19.06
CA LYS A 8 13.23 27.04 -19.05
C LYS A 8 12.68 27.55 -17.70
N PRO A 9 13.42 28.38 -16.95
CA PRO A 9 12.97 28.83 -15.63
C PRO A 9 11.63 29.57 -15.74
N THR A 10 10.69 29.22 -14.87
CA THR A 10 9.28 29.62 -14.79
C THR A 10 9.02 31.13 -14.65
N ASN A 11 10.07 31.94 -14.57
CA ASN A 11 9.99 33.37 -14.29
C ASN A 11 9.78 34.24 -15.53
N GLU A 12 9.72 33.65 -16.74
CA GLU A 12 9.52 34.40 -18.00
C GLU A 12 8.09 34.30 -18.58
N LEU A 13 7.17 33.57 -17.94
CA LEU A 13 5.78 33.46 -18.41
C LEU A 13 4.90 34.55 -17.78
N PRO A 14 3.98 35.19 -18.53
CA PRO A 14 3.06 36.18 -17.97
C PRO A 14 2.23 35.57 -16.84
N ASN A 15 2.01 36.31 -15.75
CA ASN A 15 1.40 35.81 -14.51
C ASN A 15 0.09 35.01 -14.74
N TYR A 16 -0.74 35.39 -15.71
CA TYR A 16 -1.96 34.66 -16.09
C TYR A 16 -1.70 33.20 -16.53
N MET A 17 -0.61 32.92 -17.23
CA MET A 17 -0.24 31.57 -17.65
C MET A 17 0.18 30.68 -16.46
N ASN A 18 0.72 31.26 -15.40
CA ASN A 18 1.05 30.52 -14.17
C ASN A 18 -0.21 30.14 -13.38
N TYR A 19 -1.19 31.06 -13.27
CA TYR A 19 -2.48 30.74 -12.66
C TYR A 19 -3.24 29.67 -13.46
N LEU A 20 -3.26 29.76 -14.79
CA LEU A 20 -3.87 28.74 -15.64
C LEU A 20 -3.19 27.37 -15.51
N ARG A 21 -1.86 27.31 -15.46
CA ARG A 21 -1.14 26.04 -15.26
C ARG A 21 -1.47 25.41 -13.92
N LEU A 22 -1.54 26.22 -12.87
CA LEU A 22 -1.90 25.77 -11.53
C LEU A 22 -3.32 25.20 -11.53
N THR A 23 -4.30 25.92 -12.08
CA THR A 23 -5.70 25.44 -12.11
C THR A 23 -5.87 24.19 -12.96
N ILE A 24 -5.23 24.11 -14.12
CA ILE A 24 -5.25 22.90 -14.96
C ILE A 24 -4.61 21.70 -14.24
N SER A 25 -3.54 21.92 -13.48
CA SER A 25 -2.89 20.86 -12.69
C SER A 25 -3.82 20.33 -11.59
N PHE A 26 -4.53 21.22 -10.88
CA PHE A 26 -5.52 20.81 -9.88
C PHE A 26 -6.70 20.07 -10.50
N ILE A 27 -7.22 20.53 -11.65
CA ILE A 27 -8.29 19.84 -12.37
C ILE A 27 -7.83 18.46 -12.82
N GLY A 28 -6.61 18.35 -13.38
CA GLY A 28 -6.03 17.07 -13.79
C GLY A 28 -5.83 16.11 -12.62
N PHE A 29 -5.45 16.62 -11.45
CA PHE A 29 -5.32 15.84 -10.23
C PHE A 29 -6.67 15.28 -9.75
N ILE A 30 -7.70 16.13 -9.67
CA ILE A 30 -9.05 15.70 -9.28
C ILE A 30 -9.60 14.66 -10.26
N ASN A 31 -9.44 14.90 -11.57
CA ASN A 31 -9.85 13.95 -12.60
C ASN A 31 -9.14 12.60 -12.43
N SER A 32 -7.83 12.61 -12.15
CA SER A 32 -7.08 11.36 -11.92
C SER A 32 -7.61 10.59 -10.71
N ILE A 33 -7.95 11.29 -9.62
CA ILE A 33 -8.56 10.67 -8.43
C ILE A 33 -9.91 10.03 -8.80
N SER A 34 -10.78 10.73 -9.52
CA SER A 34 -12.07 10.18 -9.98
C SER A 34 -11.90 8.93 -10.84
N TRP A 35 -10.91 8.92 -11.74
CA TRP A 35 -10.63 7.73 -12.56
C TRP A 35 -10.11 6.57 -11.72
N ILE A 36 -9.20 6.82 -10.78
CA ILE A 36 -8.67 5.80 -9.87
C ILE A 36 -9.81 5.21 -9.02
N SER A 37 -10.72 6.04 -8.50
CA SER A 37 -11.84 5.56 -7.67
C SER A 37 -12.81 4.69 -8.47
N LEU A 38 -13.20 5.13 -9.69
CA LEU A 38 -14.08 4.36 -10.56
C LEU A 38 -13.48 2.99 -10.92
N ILE A 39 -12.20 2.96 -11.27
CA ILE A 39 -11.51 1.72 -11.61
C ILE A 39 -11.38 0.81 -10.38
N ALA A 40 -11.12 1.38 -9.19
CA ALA A 40 -11.02 0.62 -7.95
C ALA A 40 -12.36 -0.03 -7.57
N GLU A 41 -13.49 0.68 -7.72
CA GLU A 41 -14.83 0.15 -7.48
C GLU A 41 -15.15 -1.03 -8.41
N GLU A 42 -14.91 -0.87 -9.71
CA GLU A 42 -15.10 -1.95 -10.68
C GLU A 42 -14.20 -3.15 -10.40
N LEU A 43 -12.94 -2.90 -10.01
CA LEU A 43 -12.01 -3.97 -9.64
C LEU A 43 -12.49 -4.76 -8.42
N ILE A 44 -13.01 -4.10 -7.39
CA ILE A 44 -13.60 -4.77 -6.22
C ILE A 44 -14.84 -5.59 -6.61
N ASN A 45 -15.68 -5.06 -7.52
CA ASN A 45 -16.85 -5.80 -8.01
C ASN A 45 -16.46 -7.07 -8.76
N VAL A 46 -15.42 -7.00 -9.60
CA VAL A 46 -14.87 -8.18 -10.30
C VAL A 46 -14.28 -9.18 -9.31
N LEU A 47 -13.55 -8.72 -8.28
CA LEU A 47 -13.01 -9.61 -7.24
C LEU A 47 -14.12 -10.36 -6.50
N LYS A 48 -15.20 -9.69 -6.12
CA LYS A 48 -16.36 -10.33 -5.49
C LYS A 48 -17.02 -11.37 -6.39
N PHE A 49 -17.14 -11.07 -7.68
CA PHE A 49 -17.64 -12.03 -8.67
C PHE A 49 -16.76 -13.29 -8.74
N ILE A 50 -15.44 -13.12 -8.74
CA ILE A 50 -14.48 -14.23 -8.70
C ILE A 50 -14.60 -15.02 -7.40
N SER A 51 -14.83 -14.35 -6.26
CA SER A 51 -15.02 -15.00 -4.96
C SER A 51 -16.18 -15.97 -4.97
N ILE A 52 -17.32 -15.54 -5.54
CA ILE A 52 -18.52 -16.39 -5.69
C ILE A 52 -18.26 -17.56 -6.64
N PHE A 53 -17.46 -17.35 -7.70
CA PHE A 53 -17.17 -18.39 -8.68
C PHE A 53 -16.23 -19.47 -8.14
N ILE A 54 -15.24 -19.10 -7.31
CA ILE A 54 -14.22 -20.01 -6.76
C ILE A 54 -14.67 -20.60 -5.41
N ASP A 55 -15.79 -20.13 -4.84
CA ASP A 55 -16.29 -20.50 -3.50
C ASP A 55 -15.27 -20.19 -2.40
N VAL A 56 -14.69 -18.98 -2.49
CA VAL A 56 -13.66 -18.46 -1.58
C VAL A 56 -14.19 -17.20 -0.92
N SER A 57 -13.77 -16.89 0.31
CA SER A 57 -14.22 -15.67 1.01
C SER A 57 -13.68 -14.39 0.36
N ASP A 58 -14.52 -13.34 0.30
CA ASP A 58 -14.13 -12.02 -0.20
C ASP A 58 -12.88 -11.49 0.53
N THR A 59 -12.73 -11.86 1.81
CA THR A 59 -11.59 -11.51 2.66
C THR A 59 -10.29 -12.13 2.17
N ILE A 60 -10.29 -13.36 1.66
CA ILE A 60 -9.10 -13.97 1.04
C ILE A 60 -8.66 -13.20 -0.18
N LEU A 61 -9.58 -12.91 -1.11
CA LEU A 61 -9.22 -12.19 -2.34
C LEU A 61 -8.77 -10.76 -2.06
N GLY A 62 -9.38 -10.09 -1.08
CA GLY A 62 -8.96 -8.76 -0.62
C GLY A 62 -7.57 -8.76 0.04
N LEU A 63 -7.29 -9.71 0.93
CA LEU A 63 -6.00 -9.78 1.64
C LEU A 63 -4.85 -10.30 0.77
N THR A 64 -5.15 -11.00 -0.34
CA THR A 64 -4.12 -11.58 -1.22
C THR A 64 -4.02 -10.84 -2.54
N LEU A 65 -4.98 -11.02 -3.43
CA LEU A 65 -4.91 -10.53 -4.81
C LEU A 65 -4.93 -9.00 -4.85
N PHE A 66 -5.84 -8.36 -4.09
CA PHE A 66 -5.90 -6.91 -4.01
C PHE A 66 -4.66 -6.32 -3.32
N ALA A 67 -4.23 -6.91 -2.20
CA ALA A 67 -3.04 -6.47 -1.47
C ALA A 67 -1.74 -6.60 -2.31
N ILE A 68 -1.52 -7.73 -2.98
CA ILE A 68 -0.37 -7.94 -3.88
C ILE A 68 -0.44 -6.94 -5.04
N GLY A 69 -1.63 -6.74 -5.61
CA GLY A 69 -1.84 -5.76 -6.69
C GLY A 69 -1.44 -4.35 -6.28
N ASN A 70 -1.77 -3.93 -5.06
CA ASN A 70 -1.41 -2.60 -4.55
C ASN A 70 0.11 -2.47 -4.33
N SER A 71 0.79 -3.52 -3.88
CA SER A 71 2.23 -3.47 -3.54
C SER A 71 3.19 -3.87 -4.66
N ILE A 72 2.72 -4.42 -5.78
CA ILE A 72 3.61 -4.87 -6.87
C ILE A 72 4.28 -3.70 -7.59
N GLY A 73 3.56 -2.59 -7.78
CA GLY A 73 4.10 -1.35 -8.36
C GLY A 73 5.18 -0.74 -7.45
N ASP A 74 4.91 -0.72 -6.15
CA ASP A 74 5.87 -0.28 -5.14
C ASP A 74 7.13 -1.15 -5.12
N MET A 75 6.98 -2.47 -5.22
CA MET A 75 8.12 -3.39 -5.31
C MET A 75 9.01 -3.08 -6.51
N ILE A 76 8.42 -2.91 -7.70
CA ILE A 76 9.17 -2.59 -8.91
C ILE A 76 9.87 -1.24 -8.78
N SER A 77 9.16 -0.21 -8.30
CA SER A 77 9.73 1.14 -8.09
C SER A 77 10.90 1.12 -7.11
N ASN A 78 10.73 0.46 -5.96
CA ASN A 78 11.75 0.32 -4.93
C ASN A 78 13.01 -0.40 -5.42
N ILE A 79 12.85 -1.52 -6.14
CA ILE A 79 13.98 -2.23 -6.76
C ILE A 79 14.73 -1.31 -7.73
N THR A 80 14.00 -0.50 -8.50
CA THR A 80 14.58 0.41 -9.49
C THR A 80 15.40 1.52 -8.82
N ILE A 81 14.85 2.16 -7.78
CA ILE A 81 15.52 3.21 -7.00
C ILE A 81 16.75 2.64 -6.27
N ALA A 82 16.65 1.44 -5.70
CA ALA A 82 17.77 0.77 -5.06
C ALA A 82 18.92 0.49 -6.07
N LYS A 83 18.59 0.04 -7.28
CA LYS A 83 19.56 -0.18 -8.38
C LYS A 83 20.19 1.12 -8.89
N MET A 84 19.51 2.26 -8.75
CA MET A 84 20.05 3.59 -9.08
C MET A 84 21.04 4.12 -8.03
N GLY A 85 21.32 3.36 -6.96
CA GLY A 85 22.28 3.75 -5.92
C GLY A 85 21.65 4.44 -4.71
N PHE A 86 20.32 4.43 -4.58
CA PHE A 86 19.59 5.05 -3.47
C PHE A 86 18.83 4.02 -2.60
N PRO A 87 19.51 3.03 -1.99
CA PRO A 87 18.85 1.97 -1.22
C PRO A 87 18.15 2.47 0.05
N LEU A 88 18.69 3.50 0.71
CA LEU A 88 18.07 4.11 1.90
C LEU A 88 16.74 4.80 1.57
N MET A 89 16.66 5.47 0.42
CA MET A 89 15.43 6.09 -0.06
C MET A 89 14.38 5.03 -0.39
N SER A 90 14.78 3.95 -1.06
CA SER A 90 13.89 2.83 -1.35
C SER A 90 13.37 2.16 -0.07
N LEU A 91 14.22 1.98 0.94
CA LEU A 91 13.80 1.41 2.21
C LEU A 91 12.81 2.32 2.94
N ALA A 92 13.08 3.63 2.98
CA ALA A 92 12.17 4.60 3.57
C ALA A 92 10.81 4.61 2.87
N ALA A 93 10.78 4.51 1.53
CA ALA A 93 9.54 4.43 0.77
C ALA A 93 8.77 3.11 1.03
N CYS A 94 9.49 1.98 1.10
CA CYS A 94 8.88 0.67 1.35
C CYS A 94 8.23 0.56 2.73
N ILE A 95 8.81 1.19 3.77
CA ILE A 95 8.23 1.22 5.12
C ILE A 95 7.17 2.33 5.24
N GLY A 96 7.43 3.48 4.64
CA GLY A 96 6.57 4.66 4.72
C GLY A 96 5.20 4.48 4.07
N GLY A 97 5.13 3.77 2.93
CA GLY A 97 3.88 3.52 2.22
C GLY A 97 2.83 2.80 3.08
N PRO A 98 3.10 1.59 3.57
CA PRO A 98 2.19 0.86 4.46
C PRO A 98 1.87 1.63 5.75
N LEU A 99 2.85 2.33 6.34
CA LEU A 99 2.64 3.13 7.54
C LEU A 99 1.65 4.28 7.29
N LEU A 100 1.76 4.98 6.17
CA LEU A 100 0.86 6.06 5.78
C LEU A 100 -0.55 5.53 5.49
N ASN A 101 -0.66 4.41 4.78
CA ASN A 101 -1.96 3.76 4.52
C ASN A 101 -2.64 3.34 5.83
N LEU A 102 -1.88 2.86 6.81
CA LEU A 102 -2.42 2.50 8.12
C LEU A 102 -2.89 3.74 8.91
N LEU A 103 -2.05 4.78 9.00
CA LEU A 103 -2.36 5.97 9.81
C LEU A 103 -3.47 6.82 9.18
N LEU A 104 -3.33 7.16 7.90
CA LEU A 104 -4.28 8.04 7.22
C LEU A 104 -5.46 7.28 6.66
N GLY A 105 -5.26 6.12 6.03
CA GLY A 105 -6.36 5.33 5.45
C GLY A 105 -7.34 4.89 6.53
N ILE A 106 -6.89 4.03 7.44
CA ILE A 106 -7.76 3.49 8.50
C ILE A 106 -8.26 4.61 9.43
N GLY A 107 -7.41 5.60 9.75
CA GLY A 107 -7.77 6.71 10.62
C GLY A 107 -8.85 7.62 10.04
N VAL A 108 -8.74 8.00 8.76
CA VAL A 108 -9.75 8.83 8.08
C VAL A 108 -11.01 8.02 7.81
N ASP A 109 -10.90 6.77 7.36
CA ASP A 109 -12.05 5.90 7.11
C ASP A 109 -12.89 5.71 8.39
N GLY A 110 -12.23 5.46 9.52
CA GLY A 110 -12.91 5.34 10.82
C GLY A 110 -13.62 6.64 11.23
N LEU A 111 -13.01 7.80 10.97
CA LEU A 111 -13.60 9.10 11.25
C LEU A 111 -14.82 9.37 10.36
N VAL A 112 -14.74 9.04 9.07
CA VAL A 112 -15.86 9.17 8.12
C VAL A 112 -17.03 8.29 8.53
N VAL A 113 -16.78 7.04 8.91
CA VAL A 113 -17.82 6.12 9.39
C VAL A 113 -18.48 6.64 10.67
N LEU A 114 -17.70 7.19 11.60
CA LEU A 114 -18.22 7.76 12.84
C LEU A 114 -19.10 8.99 12.59
N LEU A 115 -18.68 9.89 11.68
CA LEU A 115 -19.45 11.08 11.33
C LEU A 115 -20.76 10.77 10.60
N ASN A 116 -20.77 9.70 9.79
CA ASN A 116 -21.94 9.27 9.05
C ASN A 116 -22.93 8.43 9.89
N SER A 117 -22.53 8.01 11.09
CA SER A 117 -23.38 7.22 11.99
C SER A 117 -24.39 8.13 12.71
N SER A 118 -25.60 8.22 12.18
CA SER A 118 -26.67 9.10 12.68
C SER A 118 -27.41 8.59 13.92
N ASN A 119 -27.19 7.33 14.34
CA ASN A 119 -28.04 6.65 15.31
C ASN A 119 -27.25 6.09 16.52
N GLY A 120 -26.66 6.96 17.33
CA GLY A 120 -26.53 6.80 18.79
C GLY A 120 -25.81 5.58 19.40
N ILE A 121 -25.24 4.66 18.62
CA ILE A 121 -24.47 3.52 19.13
C ILE A 121 -23.15 3.48 18.35
N ASN A 122 -22.15 4.19 18.89
CA ASN A 122 -20.82 4.38 18.30
C ASN A 122 -19.90 3.20 18.64
N GLU A 123 -20.30 1.99 18.30
CA GLU A 123 -19.40 0.84 18.41
C GLU A 123 -19.06 0.36 17.00
N LEU A 124 -17.86 0.74 16.53
CA LEU A 124 -17.20 0.04 15.44
C LEU A 124 -16.88 -1.37 15.95
N LYS A 125 -17.82 -2.30 15.73
CA LYS A 125 -17.58 -3.71 16.02
C LYS A 125 -16.62 -4.25 14.97
N PHE A 126 -15.36 -4.38 15.38
CA PHE A 126 -14.41 -5.16 14.63
C PHE A 126 -14.71 -6.63 14.90
N ASP A 127 -15.21 -7.33 13.89
CA ASP A 127 -15.27 -8.79 13.94
C ASP A 127 -13.83 -9.32 13.87
N LEU A 128 -13.25 -9.49 15.05
CA LEU A 128 -11.89 -9.98 15.23
C LEU A 128 -11.86 -11.49 14.94
N ASN A 129 -11.78 -11.82 13.66
CA ASN A 129 -11.58 -13.19 13.23
C ASN A 129 -10.18 -13.69 13.62
N LEU A 130 -10.06 -14.99 13.87
CA LEU A 130 -8.79 -15.68 14.16
C LEU A 130 -7.70 -15.34 13.11
N THR A 131 -8.12 -15.17 11.87
CA THR A 131 -7.32 -14.78 10.70
C THR A 131 -6.61 -13.44 10.87
N LEU A 132 -7.29 -12.47 11.48
CA LEU A 132 -6.79 -11.12 11.72
C LEU A 132 -5.67 -11.15 12.78
N TYR A 133 -5.85 -11.93 13.85
CA TYR A 133 -4.82 -12.14 14.87
C TYR A 133 -3.56 -12.81 14.30
N ILE A 134 -3.71 -13.83 13.47
CA ILE A 134 -2.58 -14.54 12.83
C ILE A 134 -1.79 -13.57 11.94
N SER A 135 -2.49 -12.72 11.18
CA SER A 135 -1.88 -11.74 10.28
C SER A 135 -1.10 -10.66 11.04
N ILE A 136 -1.68 -10.12 12.12
CA ILE A 136 -1.01 -9.13 12.99
C ILE A 136 0.23 -9.76 13.64
N PHE A 137 0.11 -10.98 14.14
CA PHE A 137 1.23 -11.66 14.79
C PHE A 137 2.39 -11.93 13.81
N CYS A 138 2.07 -12.39 12.59
CA CYS A 138 3.05 -12.59 11.53
C CYS A 138 3.73 -11.26 11.12
N PHE A 139 2.97 -10.18 11.02
CA PHE A 139 3.49 -8.84 10.74
C PHE A 139 4.44 -8.34 11.84
N LEU A 140 4.06 -8.52 13.11
CA LEU A 140 4.89 -8.16 14.26
C LEU A 140 6.21 -8.96 14.29
N ILE A 141 6.17 -10.26 13.99
CA ILE A 141 7.38 -11.08 13.87
C ILE A 141 8.32 -10.52 12.80
N ASN A 142 7.78 -10.16 11.62
CA ASN A 142 8.58 -9.56 10.55
C ASN A 142 9.23 -8.25 10.97
N LEU A 143 8.49 -7.37 11.66
CA LEU A 143 9.03 -6.12 12.19
C LEU A 143 10.13 -6.37 13.24
N CYS A 144 9.90 -7.27 14.19
CA CYS A 144 10.90 -7.63 15.20
C CYS A 144 12.16 -8.23 14.55
N PHE A 145 12.00 -9.09 13.53
CA PHE A 145 13.13 -9.65 12.79
C PHE A 145 13.99 -8.56 12.15
N ILE A 146 13.36 -7.59 11.46
CA ILE A 146 14.09 -6.46 10.86
C ILE A 146 14.78 -5.63 11.95
N LEU A 147 14.08 -5.34 13.05
CA LEU A 147 14.59 -4.52 14.15
C LEU A 147 15.81 -5.15 14.85
N ILE A 148 15.88 -6.48 14.92
CA ILE A 148 16.98 -7.19 15.59
C ILE A 148 18.10 -7.53 14.61
N TYR A 149 17.76 -8.07 13.44
CA TYR A 149 18.73 -8.58 12.48
C TYR A 149 19.52 -7.45 11.80
N VAL A 150 18.88 -6.33 11.47
CA VAL A 150 19.55 -5.22 10.74
C VAL A 150 20.62 -4.53 11.60
N PRO A 151 20.39 -4.20 12.90
CA PRO A 151 21.44 -3.67 13.76
C PRO A 151 22.59 -4.67 14.00
N LEU A 152 22.28 -5.96 14.15
CA LEU A 152 23.29 -7.01 14.30
C LEU A 152 24.15 -7.15 13.03
N ASN A 153 23.57 -6.94 11.85
CA ASN A 153 24.29 -6.98 10.57
C ASN A 153 24.97 -5.66 10.20
N SER A 154 25.35 -4.84 11.19
CA SER A 154 26.05 -3.55 10.97
C SER A 154 25.32 -2.61 10.01
N TRP A 155 23.98 -2.57 10.07
CA TRP A 155 23.12 -1.74 9.22
C TRP A 155 23.23 -2.03 7.71
N ARG A 156 23.69 -3.24 7.36
CA ARG A 156 23.74 -3.70 5.97
C ARG A 156 22.54 -4.60 5.68
N ILE A 157 21.83 -4.28 4.61
CA ILE A 157 20.74 -5.13 4.10
C ILE A 157 21.30 -5.96 2.97
N ASP A 158 21.72 -7.17 3.33
CA ASP A 158 22.23 -8.14 2.37
C ASP A 158 21.09 -8.89 1.69
N LYS A 159 21.39 -9.53 0.56
CA LYS A 159 20.44 -10.36 -0.19
C LYS A 159 19.79 -11.44 0.68
N ASN A 160 20.52 -11.94 1.68
CA ASN A 160 20.03 -12.95 2.61
C ASN A 160 18.88 -12.41 3.48
N VAL A 161 18.97 -11.16 3.95
CA VAL A 161 17.90 -10.50 4.71
C VAL A 161 16.63 -10.44 3.87
N GLY A 162 16.75 -9.96 2.63
CA GLY A 162 15.63 -9.87 1.69
C GLY A 162 15.01 -11.25 1.39
N LEU A 163 15.84 -12.27 1.17
CA LEU A 163 15.35 -13.64 0.92
C LEU A 163 14.64 -14.22 2.14
N THR A 164 15.17 -14.01 3.35
CA THR A 164 14.52 -14.47 4.59
C THR A 164 13.17 -13.79 4.81
N LEU A 165 13.06 -12.49 4.53
CA LEU A 165 11.81 -11.73 4.64
C LEU A 165 10.74 -12.24 3.68
N ILE A 166 11.11 -12.45 2.41
CA ILE A 166 10.21 -13.01 1.41
C ILE A 166 9.77 -14.42 1.84
N GLY A 167 10.70 -15.25 2.32
CA GLY A 167 10.42 -16.60 2.80
C GLY A 167 9.43 -16.63 3.97
N ILE A 168 9.63 -15.79 4.99
CA ILE A 168 8.73 -15.66 6.15
C ILE A 168 7.34 -15.21 5.70
N TRP A 169 7.25 -14.21 4.82
CA TRP A 169 5.98 -13.71 4.30
C TRP A 169 5.23 -14.76 3.46
N SER A 170 5.92 -15.42 2.53
CA SER A 170 5.31 -16.47 1.69
C SER A 170 4.84 -17.66 2.53
N PHE A 171 5.59 -18.04 3.57
CA PHE A 171 5.20 -19.12 4.47
C PHE A 171 3.99 -18.74 5.32
N GLY A 172 3.97 -17.54 5.91
CA GLY A 172 2.84 -17.08 6.71
C GLY A 172 1.55 -16.91 5.90
N THR A 173 1.64 -16.36 4.69
CA THR A 173 0.47 -16.18 3.81
C THR A 173 -0.08 -17.52 3.30
N THR A 174 0.78 -18.49 2.97
CA THR A 174 0.31 -19.83 2.54
C THR A 174 -0.36 -20.59 3.66
N ILE A 175 0.18 -20.58 4.89
CA ILE A 175 -0.48 -21.17 6.06
C ILE A 175 -1.86 -20.55 6.28
N TRP A 176 -1.94 -19.22 6.18
CA TRP A 176 -3.19 -18.51 6.38
C TRP A 176 -4.25 -18.91 5.35
N ILE A 177 -3.90 -18.91 4.05
CA ILE A 177 -4.80 -19.33 2.97
C ILE A 177 -5.27 -20.78 3.20
N LEU A 178 -4.36 -21.68 3.61
CA LEU A 178 -4.72 -23.07 3.87
C LEU A 178 -5.71 -23.21 5.04
N ILE A 179 -5.49 -22.49 6.15
CA ILE A 179 -6.39 -22.54 7.30
C ILE A 179 -7.81 -22.09 6.90
N GLU A 180 -7.92 -21.01 6.15
CA GLU A 180 -9.21 -20.44 5.75
C GLU A 180 -9.90 -21.28 4.65
N LEU A 181 -9.16 -21.98 3.78
CA LEU A 181 -9.75 -22.90 2.79
C LEU A 181 -10.28 -24.21 3.40
N PHE A 182 -9.76 -24.62 4.56
CA PHE A 182 -10.13 -25.88 5.23
C PHE A 182 -11.10 -25.70 6.40
N ASN A 183 -11.58 -24.49 6.64
CA ASN A 183 -12.46 -24.13 7.76
C ASN A 183 -13.79 -23.59 7.23
#